data_AF-A0A5E7EBS1-F1
#
_entry.id   AF-A0A5E7EBS1-F1
#
_cell.length_a   1.000
_cell.length_b   1.000
_cell.length_c   1.000
_cell.angle_alpha   90.00
_cell.angle_beta   90.00
_cell.angle_gamma   90.00
#
_symmetry.space_group_name_H-M   'P 1'
#
loop_
_entity.id
_entity.type
_entity.pdbx_description
1 polymer ?
#
loop_
_entity_poly.entity_id
_entity_poly.type
_entity_poly.pdbx_seq_one_letter_code
_entity_poly.pdbx_strand_id
1 'polypeptide(L)' 'MNEHLSCLENLLTQMLTEQKQQTAILSRMAEQQLLLIQALADDGDEDPDAMPLTYMDGSKVI' A
#
# COMPACT_ATOMS: atom_id res chain seq x y z
N MET A 1 7.86 -9.23 43.40
CA MET A 1 7.75 -7.89 42.77
C MET A 1 8.57 -7.79 41.49
N ASN A 2 9.81 -8.29 41.44
CA ASN A 2 10.68 -8.25 40.25
C ASN A 2 10.15 -9.08 39.06
N GLU A 3 9.62 -10.28 39.31
CA GLU A 3 9.10 -11.18 38.26
C GLU A 3 7.88 -10.61 37.52
N HIS A 4 7.08 -9.79 38.20
CA HIS A 4 5.92 -9.14 37.61
C HIS A 4 6.32 -8.04 36.60
N LEU A 5 7.45 -7.37 36.86
CA LEU A 5 8.06 -6.40 35.96
C LEU A 5 8.61 -7.10 34.72
N SER A 6 9.34 -8.20 34.90
CA SER A 6 9.87 -9.00 33.79
C SER A 6 8.78 -9.60 32.91
N CYS A 7 7.64 -9.99 33.49
CA CYS A 7 6.47 -10.45 32.73
C CYS A 7 5.88 -9.33 31.85
N LEU A 8 5.77 -8.11 32.40
CA LEU A 8 5.27 -6.94 31.66
C LEU A 8 6.22 -6.55 30.52
N GLU A 9 7.52 -6.55 30.77
CA GLU A 9 8.55 -6.28 29.75
C GLU A 9 8.50 -7.30 28.60
N ASN A 10 8.31 -8.58 28.92
CA ASN A 10 8.15 -9.63 27.92
C ASN A 10 6.88 -9.43 27.07
N LEU A 11 5.75 -9.10 27.70
CA LEU A 11 4.49 -8.84 26.99
C LEU A 11 4.60 -7.64 26.06
N LEU A 12 5.21 -6.54 26.54
CA LEU A 12 5.44 -5.34 25.73
C LEU A 12 6.36 -5.62 24.54
N THR A 13 7.39 -6.43 24.74
CA THR A 13 8.31 -6.83 23.68
C THR A 13 7.62 -7.69 22.62
N GLN A 14 6.76 -8.63 23.03
CA GLN A 14 5.95 -9.44 22.12
C GLN A 14 4.98 -8.57 21.31
N MET A 15 4.24 -7.68 21.98
CA MET A 15 3.31 -6.77 21.31
C MET A 15 4.01 -5.86 20.30
N LEU A 16 5.18 -5.32 20.64
CA LEU A 16 5.97 -4.49 19.73
C LEU A 16 6.46 -5.29 18.51
N THR A 17 6.82 -6.57 18.71
CA THR A 17 7.25 -7.45 17.63
C THR A 17 6.10 -7.74 16.67
N GLU A 18 4.91 -8.07 17.20
CA GLU A 18 3.71 -8.28 16.39
C GLU A 18 3.30 -7.01 15.64
N GLN A 19 3.36 -5.84 16.30
CA GLN A 19 3.04 -4.57 15.65
C GLN A 19 3.97 -4.29 14.47
N LYS A 20 5.29 -4.48 14.64
CA LYS A 20 6.27 -4.33 13.54
C LYS A 20 5.97 -5.27 12.39
N GLN A 21 5.60 -6.52 12.68
CA GLN A 21 5.26 -7.50 11.67
C GLN A 21 3.99 -7.10 10.90
N GLN A 22 2.95 -6.62 11.60
CA GLN A 22 1.74 -6.11 10.96
C GLN A 22 2.02 -4.89 10.08
N THR A 23 2.84 -3.94 10.54
CA THR A 23 3.25 -2.78 9.74
C THR A 23 4.02 -3.19 8.48
N ALA A 24 4.91 -4.18 8.57
CA ALA A 24 5.63 -4.69 7.41
C ALA A 24 4.69 -5.34 6.37
N ILE A 25 3.68 -6.09 6.85
CA ILE A 25 2.65 -6.67 5.97
C ILE A 25 1.87 -5.57 5.26
N LEU A 26 1.44 -4.53 5.99
CA LEU A 26 0.72 -3.39 5.40
C LEU A 26 1.56 -2.66 4.34
N SER A 27 2.85 -2.46 4.59
CA SER A 27 3.77 -1.87 3.59
C SER A 27 3.81 -2.70 2.31
N ARG A 28 3.96 -4.02 2.45
CA ARG A 28 3.98 -4.93 1.30
C ARG A 28 2.66 -4.96 0.55
N MET A 29 1.53 -4.88 1.25
CA MET A 29 0.22 -4.78 0.61
C MET A 29 0.09 -3.49 -0.22
N ALA A 30 0.57 -2.35 0.30
CA ALA A 30 0.55 -1.09 -0.43
C ALA A 30 1.43 -1.15 -1.70
N GLU A 31 2.60 -1.79 -1.63
CA GLU A 31 3.46 -2.03 -2.80
C GLU A 31 2.76 -2.91 -3.85
N GLN A 32 2.08 -3.98 -3.42
CA GLN A 32 1.33 -4.85 -4.31
C GLN A 32 0.13 -4.14 -4.95
N GLN A 33 -0.57 -3.29 -4.20
CA GLN A 33 -1.66 -2.48 -4.74
C GLN A 33 -1.15 -1.49 -5.79
N LEU A 34 0.02 -0.88 -5.58
CA LEU A 34 0.64 -0.01 -6.58
C LEU A 34 0.93 -0.77 -7.88
N LEU A 35 1.52 -1.96 -7.79
CA LEU A 35 1.81 -2.81 -8.94
C LEU A 35 0.53 -3.25 -9.67
N LEU A 36 -0.54 -3.55 -8.94
CA LEU A 36 -1.83 -3.89 -9.54
C LEU A 36 -2.45 -2.70 -10.27
N ILE A 37 -2.39 -1.50 -9.70
CA ILE A 37 -2.87 -0.27 -10.35
C ILE A 37 -2.10 -0.01 -11.65
N GLN A 38 -0.77 -0.20 -11.62
CA GLN A 38 0.07 -0.08 -12.82
C GLN A 38 -0.34 -1.10 -13.89
N ALA A 39 -0.47 -2.38 -13.52
CA ALA A 39 -0.88 -3.41 -14.47
C ALA A 39 -2.27 -3.16 -15.08
N LEU A 40 -3.21 -2.63 -14.30
CA LEU A 40 -4.56 -2.30 -14.78
C LEU A 40 -4.60 -1.02 -15.64
N ALA A 41 -3.70 -0.06 -15.39
CA ALA A 41 -3.55 1.11 -16.24
C ALA A 41 -2.89 0.75 -17.57
N ASP A 42 -1.98 -0.23 -17.56
CA ASP A 42 -1.26 -0.71 -18.73
C ASP A 42 -2.12 -1.64 -19.62
N ASP A 43 -3.22 -2.22 -19.10
CA ASP A 43 -4.16 -3.11 -19.82
C ASP A 43 -5.33 -2.34 -20.47
N GLY A 44 -5.23 -1.01 -20.53
CA GLY A 44 -6.17 -0.16 -21.25
C GLY A 44 -5.99 -0.33 -22.76
N ASP A 45 -6.72 -1.28 -23.36
CA ASP A 45 -7.13 -1.18 -24.76
C ASP A 45 -8.01 0.08 -24.90
N GLU A 46 -7.36 1.25 -24.98
CA GLU A 46 -7.99 2.43 -25.57
C GLU A 46 -8.32 2.04 -27.01
N ASP A 47 -9.60 2.14 -27.39
CA ASP A 47 -10.00 2.09 -28.79
C ASP A 47 -9.01 2.94 -29.58
N PRO A 48 -8.21 2.35 -30.49
CA PRO A 48 -7.07 3.03 -31.08
C PRO A 48 -7.47 4.26 -31.91
N ASP A 49 -8.76 4.38 -32.23
CA ASP A 49 -9.35 5.53 -32.93
C ASP A 49 -10.08 6.53 -31.98
N ALA A 50 -10.04 6.33 -30.67
CA ALA A 50 -10.67 7.23 -29.70
C ALA A 50 -9.91 8.57 -29.62
N MET A 51 -10.67 9.66 -29.71
CA MET A 51 -10.09 11.00 -29.52
C MET A 51 -9.68 11.23 -28.06
N PRO A 52 -8.47 11.76 -27.80
CA PRO A 52 -8.03 12.08 -26.45
C PRO A 52 -8.99 13.03 -25.74
N LEU A 53 -9.42 12.68 -24.54
CA LEU A 53 -10.43 13.44 -23.77
C LEU A 53 -9.81 14.57 -22.92
N THR A 54 -8.50 14.50 -22.72
CA THR A 54 -7.73 15.42 -21.88
C THR A 54 -6.39 15.70 -22.54
N TYR A 55 -6.01 16.98 -22.50
CA TYR A 55 -4.65 17.42 -22.77
C TYR A 55 -3.71 16.91 -21.67
N MET A 56 -2.41 16.91 -21.96
CA MET A 56 -1.37 16.36 -21.08
C MET A 56 -1.20 17.10 -19.75
N ASP A 57 -1.75 18.31 -19.61
CA ASP A 57 -1.78 19.08 -18.36
C ASP A 57 -3.00 18.73 -17.47
N GLY A 58 -3.85 17.79 -17.93
CA GLY A 58 -5.09 17.40 -17.27
C GLY A 58 -6.29 18.29 -17.62
N SER A 59 -6.10 19.33 -18.42
CA SER A 59 -7.19 20.17 -18.93
C SER A 59 -7.97 19.41 -20.00
N LYS A 60 -9.29 19.56 -20.06
CA LYS A 60 -10.12 18.85 -21.06
C LYS A 60 -9.88 19.37 -22.47
N VAL A 61 -9.90 18.45 -23.44
CA VAL A 61 -10.04 18.80 -24.86
C VAL A 61 -11.48 19.27 -25.05
N ILE A 62 -11.68 20.58 -25.27
CA ILE A 62 -12.99 21.20 -25.55
C ILE A 62 -13.20 21.27 -27.06
#